data_AF-A0A8S9WWQ5-F1
#
_entry.id   AF-A0A8S9WWQ5-F1
#
_cell.length_a   1.000
_cell.length_b   1.000
_cell.length_c   1.000
_cell.angle_alpha   90.00
_cell.angle_beta   90.00
_cell.angle_gamma   90.00
#
_symmetry.space_group_name_H-M   'P 1'
#
loop_
_entity.id
_entity.type
_entity.pdbx_description
1 polymer ?
#
loop_
_entity_poly.entity_id
_entity_poly.type
_entity_poly.pdbx_seq_one_letter_code
_entity_poly.pdbx_strand_id
1 'polypeptide(L)'
;MVDVMHTGTPTSKVARGEVNPTHENFLSYNQRSKIILLIPHHSVKLFNMMKAGQVNLCLAILGPIVLVGVVSIGVLWSRITAIPETPIVPLGYWGPGSFKPDDLQIVPFSVNVSQEDLDDLWRRLDNTRKLTEPSEGTGFTYGFNTTYLNTIIRYWRDEYNWSERQALLNEFPQFRTRIGGINIHFVHIKPDLDKLKGKLSKYNR
;
A
#
# COMPACT_ATOMS: atom_id res chain seq x y z
N MET A 1 51.23 3.17 -37.73
CA MET A 1 50.21 2.26 -38.28
C MET A 1 48.86 2.85 -37.87
N VAL A 2 48.12 3.33 -38.87
CA VAL A 2 46.89 4.14 -38.85
C VAL A 2 45.70 3.20 -38.54
N ASP A 3 44.72 3.52 -37.68
CA ASP A 3 43.48 4.34 -37.82
C ASP A 3 42.89 4.52 -36.38
N VAL A 4 42.44 5.66 -35.81
CA VAL A 4 41.43 6.70 -36.16
C VAL A 4 39.97 6.32 -35.79
N MET A 5 39.46 6.97 -34.72
CA MET A 5 38.07 7.48 -34.45
C MET A 5 36.92 6.44 -34.29
N HIS A 6 35.85 6.61 -33.50
CA HIS A 6 35.17 7.80 -32.98
C HIS A 6 34.24 7.45 -31.78
N THR A 7 33.81 8.49 -31.08
CA THR A 7 32.95 8.60 -29.89
C THR A 7 31.47 8.26 -30.10
N GLY A 8 30.74 7.85 -29.05
CA GLY A 8 29.27 7.92 -29.02
C GLY A 8 28.57 7.26 -27.82
N THR A 9 27.96 8.08 -26.97
CA THR A 9 27.01 7.75 -25.89
C THR A 9 25.71 7.11 -26.39
N PRO A 10 25.09 6.13 -25.70
CA PRO A 10 23.76 5.64 -26.06
C PRO A 10 22.65 6.26 -25.20
N THR A 11 21.82 7.11 -25.82
CA THR A 11 20.47 7.45 -25.34
C THR A 11 19.46 6.47 -25.90
N SER A 12 18.72 5.76 -25.05
CA SER A 12 17.64 4.84 -25.45
C SER A 12 16.34 5.61 -25.78
N LYS A 13 15.89 5.52 -27.05
CA LYS A 13 14.51 5.86 -27.45
C LYS A 13 13.68 4.57 -27.49
N VAL A 14 12.57 4.58 -26.76
CA VAL A 14 11.53 3.54 -26.74
C VAL A 14 10.63 3.71 -27.96
N ALA A 15 10.58 2.70 -28.83
CA ALA A 15 9.65 2.62 -29.95
C ALA A 15 8.37 1.89 -29.53
N ARG A 16 7.22 2.51 -29.79
CA ARG A 16 5.86 2.02 -29.52
C ARG A 16 5.35 1.31 -30.79
N GLY A 17 5.18 -0.01 -30.73
CA GLY A 17 4.62 -0.82 -31.81
C GLY A 17 3.12 -1.06 -31.61
N GLU A 18 2.32 -0.62 -32.57
CA GLU A 18 0.87 -0.85 -32.67
C GLU A 18 0.59 -2.28 -33.16
N VAL A 19 -0.44 -2.92 -32.58
CA VAL A 19 -0.94 -4.24 -33.02
C VAL A 19 -2.37 -4.05 -33.51
N ASN A 20 -2.61 -4.30 -34.80
CA ASN A 20 -3.91 -4.28 -35.46
C ASN A 20 -4.29 -5.73 -35.87
N PRO A 21 -5.49 -6.25 -35.55
CA PRO A 21 -5.84 -7.63 -35.81
C PRO A 21 -6.67 -7.77 -37.09
N THR A 22 -6.16 -8.51 -38.08
CA THR A 22 -6.97 -9.08 -39.16
C THR A 22 -6.32 -10.35 -39.65
N HIS A 23 -6.99 -11.51 -39.53
CA HIS A 23 -6.96 -12.60 -40.51
C HIS A 23 -7.88 -13.73 -40.00
N GLU A 24 -9.14 -13.70 -40.41
CA GLU A 24 -9.92 -14.91 -40.60
C GLU A 24 -10.47 -14.90 -42.02
N ASN A 25 -10.11 -15.93 -42.80
CA ASN A 25 -10.82 -16.31 -44.02
C ASN A 25 -10.51 -17.78 -44.35
N PHE A 26 -11.49 -18.36 -45.07
CA PHE A 26 -11.52 -19.69 -45.70
C PHE A 26 -12.03 -20.81 -44.77
N LEU A 27 -13.17 -21.46 -45.03
CA LEU A 27 -13.56 -22.05 -46.31
C LEU A 27 -15.05 -21.89 -46.70
N SER A 28 -15.20 -21.71 -48.00
CA SER A 28 -16.40 -21.72 -48.83
C SER A 28 -16.80 -23.15 -49.21
N TYR A 29 -18.10 -23.45 -49.29
CA TYR A 29 -18.63 -24.44 -50.24
C TYR A 29 -20.10 -24.19 -50.64
N ASN A 30 -20.22 -23.35 -51.66
CA ASN A 30 -21.01 -23.46 -52.89
C ASN A 30 -22.27 -24.36 -53.04
N GLN A 31 -23.29 -23.75 -53.66
CA GLN A 31 -24.17 -24.29 -54.71
C GLN A 31 -25.16 -25.44 -54.39
N ARG A 32 -26.47 -25.13 -54.43
CA ARG A 32 -27.34 -25.41 -55.60
C ARG A 32 -28.82 -25.12 -55.30
N SER A 33 -29.48 -24.56 -56.31
CA SER A 33 -30.91 -24.69 -56.63
C SER A 33 -31.91 -23.77 -55.93
N LYS A 34 -32.29 -22.73 -56.68
CA LYS A 34 -33.62 -22.09 -56.63
C LYS A 34 -34.71 -23.16 -56.60
N ILE A 35 -35.45 -23.25 -55.50
CA ILE A 35 -36.81 -23.78 -55.49
C ILE A 35 -37.67 -22.68 -54.87
N ILE A 36 -38.42 -22.00 -55.74
CA ILE A 36 -39.60 -21.25 -55.37
C ILE A 36 -40.57 -22.28 -54.78
N LEU A 37 -40.64 -22.35 -53.46
CA LEU A 37 -41.76 -22.93 -52.75
C LEU A 37 -42.49 -21.77 -52.08
N LEU A 38 -43.68 -21.49 -52.60
CA LEU A 38 -44.70 -20.68 -51.96
C LEU A 38 -44.83 -21.11 -50.49
N ILE A 39 -44.21 -20.35 -49.59
CA ILE A 39 -44.50 -20.47 -48.16
C ILE A 39 -45.82 -19.71 -47.96
N PRO A 40 -46.92 -20.39 -47.60
CA PRO A 40 -48.18 -19.73 -47.33
C PRO A 40 -47.96 -18.72 -46.20
N HIS A 41 -48.67 -17.60 -46.28
CA HIS A 41 -48.63 -16.43 -45.36
C HIS A 41 -49.01 -16.77 -43.89
N HIS A 42 -48.99 -18.05 -43.51
CA HIS A 42 -49.35 -18.59 -42.21
C HIS A 42 -48.14 -19.01 -41.36
N SER A 43 -46.95 -19.17 -41.95
CA SER A 43 -45.78 -19.72 -41.21
C SER A 43 -44.94 -18.66 -40.48
N VAL A 44 -45.09 -17.36 -40.79
CA VAL A 44 -44.48 -16.27 -39.99
C VAL A 44 -45.23 -16.07 -38.68
N LYS A 45 -46.54 -16.37 -38.64
CA LYS A 45 -47.34 -16.31 -37.42
C LYS A 45 -46.91 -17.36 -36.40
N LEU A 46 -46.55 -18.58 -36.81
CA LEU A 46 -46.14 -19.61 -35.85
C LEU A 46 -44.77 -19.32 -35.20
N PHE A 47 -43.82 -18.73 -35.94
CA PHE A 47 -42.53 -18.30 -35.36
C PHE A 47 -42.69 -17.07 -34.44
N ASN A 48 -43.62 -16.16 -34.76
CA ASN A 48 -43.97 -15.03 -33.88
C ASN A 48 -44.87 -15.43 -32.70
N MET A 49 -45.66 -16.50 -32.80
CA MET A 49 -46.59 -16.94 -31.74
C MET A 49 -45.91 -17.76 -30.64
N MET A 50 -44.78 -18.42 -30.88
CA MET A 50 -43.96 -18.98 -29.80
C MET A 50 -43.18 -17.90 -29.02
N LYS A 51 -43.08 -16.69 -29.55
CA LYS A 51 -42.24 -15.61 -29.02
C LYS A 51 -42.95 -14.59 -28.15
N ALA A 52 -44.24 -14.76 -27.84
CA ALA A 52 -45.02 -13.80 -27.03
C ALA A 52 -45.66 -14.45 -25.78
N GLY A 53 -46.17 -15.69 -25.88
CA GLY A 53 -46.78 -16.38 -24.74
C GLY A 53 -45.78 -16.97 -23.75
N GLN A 54 -44.69 -17.59 -24.23
CA GLN A 54 -43.65 -18.16 -23.36
C GLN A 54 -42.74 -17.11 -22.72
N VAL A 55 -42.46 -15.98 -23.40
CA VAL A 55 -41.68 -14.89 -22.80
C VAL A 55 -42.42 -14.18 -21.68
N ASN A 56 -43.74 -13.97 -21.78
CA ASN A 56 -44.49 -13.37 -20.67
C ASN A 56 -44.52 -14.27 -19.44
N LEU A 57 -44.58 -15.61 -19.62
CA LEU A 57 -44.49 -16.58 -18.54
C LEU A 57 -43.07 -16.67 -17.95
N CYS A 58 -42.03 -16.68 -18.80
CA CYS A 58 -40.63 -16.62 -18.36
C CYS A 58 -40.31 -15.31 -17.62
N LEU A 59 -40.79 -14.16 -18.10
CA LEU A 59 -40.61 -12.86 -17.43
C LEU A 59 -41.36 -12.81 -16.09
N ALA A 60 -42.57 -13.40 -16.01
CA ALA A 60 -43.36 -13.45 -14.78
C ALA A 60 -42.73 -14.33 -13.68
N ILE A 61 -41.92 -15.33 -14.03
CA ILE A 61 -41.28 -16.25 -13.07
C ILE A 61 -39.81 -15.90 -12.84
N LEU A 62 -39.05 -15.63 -13.89
CA LEU A 62 -37.61 -15.32 -13.79
C LEU A 62 -37.38 -13.89 -13.27
N GLY A 63 -38.26 -12.94 -13.57
CA GLY A 63 -38.17 -11.56 -13.08
C GLY A 63 -38.11 -11.46 -11.55
N PRO A 64 -39.08 -12.06 -10.81
CA PRO A 64 -39.04 -12.10 -9.35
C PRO A 64 -37.82 -12.83 -8.78
N ILE A 65 -37.36 -13.93 -9.41
CA ILE A 65 -36.19 -14.69 -8.95
C ILE A 65 -34.92 -13.86 -9.08
N VAL A 66 -34.72 -13.19 -10.22
CA VAL A 66 -33.57 -12.30 -10.43
C VAL A 66 -33.63 -11.12 -9.47
N LEU A 67 -34.82 -10.55 -9.25
CA LEU A 67 -35.00 -9.46 -8.29
C LEU A 67 -34.63 -9.89 -6.86
N VAL A 68 -35.12 -11.05 -6.41
CA VAL A 68 -34.76 -11.62 -5.11
C VAL A 68 -33.26 -11.91 -5.03
N GLY A 69 -32.66 -12.42 -6.10
CA GLY A 69 -31.21 -12.63 -6.19
C GLY A 69 -30.41 -11.34 -6.04
N VAL A 70 -30.78 -10.30 -6.78
CA VAL A 70 -30.12 -8.98 -6.72
C VAL A 70 -30.30 -8.33 -5.34
N VAL A 71 -31.51 -8.38 -4.77
CA VAL A 71 -31.78 -7.87 -3.42
C VAL A 71 -30.99 -8.66 -2.37
N SER A 72 -30.94 -9.99 -2.48
CA SER A 72 -30.20 -10.85 -1.56
C SER A 72 -28.69 -10.60 -1.65
N ILE A 73 -28.16 -10.44 -2.86
CA ILE A 73 -26.76 -10.06 -3.08
C ILE A 73 -26.49 -8.66 -2.53
N GLY A 74 -27.39 -7.69 -2.73
CA GLY A 74 -27.24 -6.35 -2.18
C GLY A 74 -27.28 -6.31 -0.65
N VAL A 75 -28.18 -7.08 -0.03
CA VAL A 75 -28.25 -7.24 1.42
C VAL A 75 -27.00 -7.94 1.94
N LEU A 76 -26.57 -9.03 1.31
CA LEU A 76 -25.35 -9.75 1.69
C LEU A 76 -24.10 -8.86 1.55
N TRP A 77 -23.98 -8.13 0.44
CA TRP A 77 -22.92 -7.16 0.19
C TRP A 77 -22.93 -6.06 1.25
N SER A 78 -24.10 -5.55 1.63
CA SER A 78 -24.24 -4.57 2.71
C SER A 78 -23.86 -5.12 4.08
N ARG A 79 -24.07 -6.42 4.35
CA ARG A 79 -23.66 -7.05 5.61
C ARG A 79 -22.17 -7.35 5.65
N ILE A 80 -21.57 -7.74 4.53
CA ILE A 80 -20.13 -8.05 4.42
C ILE A 80 -19.28 -6.77 4.37
N THR A 81 -19.82 -5.69 3.78
CA THR A 81 -19.12 -4.39 3.71
C THR A 81 -19.52 -3.42 4.83
N ALA A 82 -20.38 -3.85 5.77
CA ALA A 82 -20.66 -3.08 6.97
C ALA A 82 -19.36 -2.92 7.78
N ILE A 83 -18.93 -1.68 7.96
CA ILE A 83 -17.82 -1.36 8.86
C ILE A 83 -18.33 -1.66 10.28
N PRO A 84 -17.66 -2.52 11.06
CA PRO A 84 -18.07 -2.77 12.43
C PRO A 84 -18.01 -1.47 13.21
N GLU A 85 -18.95 -1.28 14.15
CA GLU A 85 -18.85 -0.17 15.10
C GLU A 85 -17.49 -0.25 15.81
N THR A 86 -16.81 0.88 15.92
CA THR A 86 -15.51 0.93 16.60
C THR A 86 -15.72 0.53 18.06
N PRO A 87 -15.01 -0.50 18.57
CA PRO A 87 -15.14 -0.87 19.97
C PRO A 87 -14.72 0.32 20.84
N ILE A 88 -15.57 0.71 21.79
CA ILE A 88 -15.21 1.71 22.79
C ILE A 88 -14.25 1.02 23.76
N VAL A 89 -12.97 1.32 23.64
CA VAL A 89 -11.96 0.86 24.59
C VAL A 89 -12.01 1.80 25.79
N PRO A 90 -12.42 1.34 27.00
CA PRO A 90 -12.40 2.20 28.17
C PRO A 90 -10.95 2.64 28.43
N LEU A 91 -10.78 3.92 28.79
CA LEU A 91 -9.50 4.41 29.30
C LEU A 91 -9.20 3.66 30.61
N GLY A 92 -8.41 2.60 30.50
CA GLY A 92 -8.04 1.72 31.59
C GLY A 92 -6.69 2.06 32.21
N TYR A 93 -6.35 1.35 33.28
CA TYR A 93 -5.03 1.38 33.89
C TYR A 93 -4.16 0.25 33.31
N TRP A 94 -3.04 0.65 32.71
CA TRP A 94 -2.07 -0.20 32.01
C TRP A 94 -0.75 -0.34 32.78
N GLY A 95 -0.65 0.30 33.93
CA GLY A 95 0.53 0.21 34.79
C GLY A 95 0.60 -1.11 35.56
N PRO A 96 1.77 -1.46 36.11
CA PRO A 96 1.88 -2.58 37.03
C PRO A 96 1.13 -2.28 38.35
N GLY A 97 0.57 -3.34 38.95
CA GLY A 97 -0.08 -3.28 40.27
C GLY A 97 -1.50 -2.71 40.26
N SER A 98 -1.94 -2.21 41.41
CA SER A 98 -3.27 -1.60 41.57
C SER A 98 -3.38 -0.25 40.86
N PHE A 99 -4.61 0.14 40.55
CA PHE A 99 -4.92 1.47 40.00
C PHE A 99 -4.22 2.57 40.80
N LYS A 100 -3.59 3.49 40.07
CA LYS A 100 -3.07 4.76 40.59
C LYS A 100 -3.64 5.87 39.71
N PRO A 101 -4.10 6.98 40.29
CA PRO A 101 -4.55 8.12 39.52
C PRO A 101 -3.41 8.67 38.65
N ASP A 102 -3.78 9.28 37.52
CA ASP A 102 -2.83 9.91 36.61
C ASP A 102 -2.06 11.03 37.32
N ASP A 103 -0.77 11.13 36.98
CA ASP A 103 0.07 12.21 37.48
C ASP A 103 0.03 13.35 36.47
N LEU A 104 -0.51 14.49 36.89
CA LEU A 104 -0.59 15.69 36.05
C LEU A 104 0.78 16.37 35.88
N GLN A 105 1.80 15.92 36.60
CA GLN A 105 3.15 16.46 36.45
C GLN A 105 3.75 16.10 35.08
N ILE A 106 4.36 17.11 34.47
CA ILE A 106 5.15 16.99 33.26
C ILE A 106 6.60 17.19 33.66
N VAL A 107 7.39 16.11 33.60
CA VAL A 107 8.80 16.13 33.99
C VAL A 107 9.70 16.25 32.76
N PRO A 108 10.75 17.09 32.78
CA PRO A 108 11.74 17.12 31.71
C PRO A 108 12.41 15.75 31.51
N PHE A 109 12.76 15.45 30.28
CA PHE A 109 13.48 14.23 29.92
C PHE A 109 14.63 14.55 28.96
N SER A 110 15.75 13.87 29.17
CA SER A 110 16.91 13.90 28.27
C SER A 110 17.27 12.47 27.93
N VAL A 111 17.51 12.20 26.64
CA VAL A 111 18.07 10.93 26.19
C VAL A 111 19.48 10.81 26.76
N ASN A 112 19.74 9.70 27.43
CA ASN A 112 21.06 9.38 27.95
C ASN A 112 21.29 7.88 27.74
N VAL A 113 22.11 7.55 26.75
CA VAL A 113 22.56 6.19 26.45
C VAL A 113 23.86 5.97 27.21
N SER A 114 23.91 4.93 28.04
CA SER A 114 25.08 4.66 28.87
C SER A 114 26.23 4.13 28.01
N GLN A 115 27.47 4.32 28.49
CA GLN A 115 28.62 3.71 27.82
C GLN A 115 28.53 2.17 27.82
N GLU A 116 27.93 1.58 28.87
CA GLU A 116 27.68 0.14 28.95
C GLU A 116 26.76 -0.36 27.82
N ASP A 117 25.68 0.37 27.51
CA ASP A 117 24.78 0.04 26.40
C ASP A 117 25.51 0.12 25.05
N LEU A 118 26.38 1.12 24.87
CA LEU A 118 27.18 1.29 23.66
C LEU A 118 28.24 0.19 23.50
N ASP A 119 28.92 -0.16 24.59
CA ASP A 119 29.89 -1.24 24.61
C ASP A 119 29.21 -2.59 24.30
N ASP A 120 28.02 -2.83 24.85
CA ASP A 120 27.21 -4.02 24.52
C ASP A 120 26.81 -4.04 23.03
N LEU A 121 26.38 -2.89 22.49
CA LEU A 121 26.06 -2.75 21.07
C LEU A 121 27.26 -3.07 20.19
N TRP A 122 28.41 -2.43 20.43
CA TRP A 122 29.63 -2.66 19.64
C TRP A 122 30.09 -4.10 19.71
N ARG A 123 30.06 -4.70 20.90
CA ARG A 123 30.37 -6.12 21.09
C ARG A 123 29.44 -7.01 20.28
N ARG A 124 28.13 -6.71 20.18
CA ARG A 124 27.19 -7.51 19.37
C ARG A 124 27.43 -7.34 17.88
N LEU A 125 27.72 -6.12 17.43
CA LEU A 125 28.05 -5.85 16.03
C LEU A 125 29.33 -6.59 15.62
N ASP A 126 30.37 -6.56 16.46
CA ASP A 126 31.65 -7.27 16.24
C ASP A 126 31.46 -8.79 16.19
N ASN A 127 30.50 -9.32 16.96
CA ASN A 127 30.19 -10.75 17.00
C ASN A 127 29.04 -11.15 16.06
N THR A 128 28.76 -10.35 15.03
CA THR A 128 27.75 -10.70 14.03
C THR A 128 28.20 -11.95 13.27
N ARG A 129 27.30 -12.93 13.12
CA ARG A 129 27.58 -14.15 12.36
C ARG A 129 27.79 -13.83 10.89
N LYS A 130 28.62 -14.62 10.20
CA LYS A 130 28.78 -14.51 8.75
C LYS A 130 27.43 -14.65 8.06
N LEU A 131 27.05 -13.62 7.30
CA LEU A 131 25.81 -13.60 6.53
C LEU A 131 25.96 -14.47 5.27
N THR A 132 24.88 -15.12 4.87
CA THR A 132 24.83 -15.88 3.62
C THR A 132 24.85 -14.91 2.43
N GLU A 133 25.67 -15.20 1.42
CA GLU A 133 25.73 -14.39 0.20
C GLU A 133 24.38 -14.42 -0.54
N PRO A 134 23.94 -13.29 -1.10
CA PRO A 134 22.68 -13.23 -1.81
C PRO A 134 22.81 -13.88 -3.19
N SER A 135 21.69 -14.35 -3.75
CA SER A 135 21.66 -14.80 -5.14
C SER A 135 21.91 -13.64 -6.11
N GLU A 136 22.66 -13.91 -7.18
CA GLU A 136 23.05 -12.90 -8.17
C GLU A 136 21.83 -12.22 -8.82
N GLY A 137 21.92 -10.89 -9.01
CA GLY A 137 20.90 -10.11 -9.71
C GLY A 137 19.55 -9.98 -8.99
N THR A 138 19.40 -10.51 -7.78
CA THR A 138 18.10 -10.51 -7.08
C THR A 138 17.79 -9.21 -6.34
N GLY A 139 18.79 -8.37 -6.07
CA GLY A 139 18.61 -7.13 -5.31
C GLY A 139 17.94 -7.40 -3.96
N PHE A 140 16.73 -6.86 -3.78
CA PHE A 140 15.90 -7.00 -2.57
C PHE A 140 14.66 -7.90 -2.75
N THR A 141 14.56 -8.64 -3.86
CA THR A 141 13.35 -9.42 -4.19
C THR A 141 13.06 -10.56 -3.20
N TYR A 142 14.08 -11.06 -2.51
CA TYR A 142 13.96 -12.11 -1.47
C TYR A 142 14.07 -11.56 -0.04
N GLY A 143 13.85 -10.25 0.14
CA GLY A 143 14.04 -9.55 1.40
C GLY A 143 15.35 -8.78 1.43
N PHE A 144 15.89 -8.56 2.63
CA PHE A 144 17.03 -7.68 2.81
C PHE A 144 18.32 -8.27 2.20
N ASN A 145 18.96 -7.51 1.32
CA ASN A 145 20.20 -7.93 0.67
C ASN A 145 21.37 -7.95 1.66
N THR A 146 22.05 -9.09 1.80
CA THR A 146 23.11 -9.28 2.80
C THR A 146 24.40 -8.51 2.48
N THR A 147 24.70 -8.26 1.20
CA THR A 147 25.80 -7.36 0.82
C THR A 147 25.56 -5.95 1.32
N TYR A 148 24.33 -5.45 1.20
CA TYR A 148 23.96 -4.13 1.74
C TYR A 148 23.92 -4.12 3.27
N LEU A 149 23.44 -5.20 3.90
CA LEU A 149 23.44 -5.31 5.37
C LEU A 149 24.85 -5.24 5.97
N ASN A 150 25.84 -5.87 5.33
CA ASN A 150 27.25 -5.74 5.76
C ASN A 150 27.73 -4.28 5.74
N THR A 151 27.27 -3.49 4.76
CA THR A 151 27.59 -2.05 4.71
C THR A 151 26.97 -1.30 5.89
N ILE A 152 25.72 -1.62 6.25
CA ILE A 152 25.04 -1.03 7.41
C ILE A 152 25.74 -1.41 8.70
N ILE A 153 26.08 -2.69 8.89
CA ILE A 153 26.78 -3.17 10.10
C ILE A 153 28.11 -2.43 10.27
N ARG A 154 28.91 -2.33 9.20
CA ARG A 154 30.17 -1.59 9.21
C ARG A 154 29.97 -0.13 9.58
N TYR A 155 29.06 0.57 8.89
CA TYR A 155 28.77 1.97 9.18
C TYR A 155 28.35 2.18 10.63
N TRP A 156 27.47 1.33 11.13
CA TRP A 156 26.95 1.47 12.50
C TRP A 156 28.01 1.18 13.56
N ARG A 157 28.96 0.29 13.24
CA ARG A 157 30.06 -0.07 14.14
C ARG A 157 31.20 0.94 14.13
N ASP A 158 31.55 1.47 12.97
CA ASP A 158 32.81 2.19 12.77
C ASP A 158 32.62 3.70 12.55
N GLU A 159 31.49 4.11 11.97
CA GLU A 159 31.29 5.48 11.49
C GLU A 159 30.16 6.21 12.24
N TYR A 160 29.25 5.49 12.88
CA TYR A 160 28.09 6.10 13.55
C TYR A 160 28.45 6.69 14.91
N ASN A 161 28.43 8.02 14.99
CA ASN A 161 28.72 8.75 16.22
C ASN A 161 27.47 8.87 17.13
N TRP A 162 27.39 8.00 18.13
CA TRP A 162 26.31 8.01 19.12
C TRP A 162 26.27 9.28 19.98
N SER A 163 27.42 9.85 20.32
CA SER A 163 27.49 11.06 21.16
C SER A 163 26.88 12.25 20.42
N GLU A 164 27.23 12.42 19.15
CA GLU A 164 26.66 13.45 18.28
C GLU A 164 25.15 13.24 18.10
N ARG A 165 24.72 11.98 17.88
CA ARG A 165 23.30 11.69 17.72
C ARG A 165 22.50 11.98 19.00
N GLN A 166 23.03 11.60 20.16
CA GLN A 166 22.41 11.90 21.45
C GLN A 166 22.28 13.40 21.66
N ALA A 167 23.33 14.18 21.35
CA ALA A 167 23.28 15.63 21.43
C ALA A 167 22.16 16.21 20.53
N LEU A 168 22.10 15.77 19.27
CA LEU A 168 21.07 16.18 18.31
C LEU A 168 19.65 15.84 18.77
N LEU A 169 19.43 14.65 19.34
CA LEU A 169 18.12 14.28 19.90
C LEU A 169 17.72 15.19 21.07
N ASN A 170 18.69 15.59 21.88
CA ASN A 170 18.47 16.45 23.05
C ASN A 170 18.41 17.95 22.72
N GLU A 171 18.59 18.37 21.47
CA GLU A 171 18.33 19.76 21.05
C GLU A 171 16.86 20.16 21.22
N PHE A 172 15.95 19.18 21.18
CA PHE A 172 14.53 19.41 21.35
C PHE A 172 14.10 19.20 22.81
N PRO A 173 13.23 20.08 23.37
CA PRO A 173 12.64 19.86 24.68
C PRO A 173 11.80 18.58 24.69
N GLN A 174 12.19 17.64 25.56
CA GLN A 174 11.49 16.37 25.74
C GLN A 174 10.97 16.26 27.17
N PHE A 175 9.88 15.52 27.33
CA PHE A 175 9.17 15.41 28.59
C PHE A 175 8.64 13.99 28.79
N ARG A 176 8.30 13.68 30.03
CA ARG A 176 7.53 12.50 30.40
C ARG A 176 6.38 12.89 31.33
N THR A 177 5.30 12.12 31.27
CA THR A 177 4.17 12.23 32.20
C THR A 177 3.55 10.86 32.40
N ARG A 178 2.76 10.64 33.45
CA ARG A 178 2.14 9.35 33.73
C ARG A 178 0.65 9.40 33.41
N ILE A 179 0.25 8.61 32.42
CA ILE A 179 -1.13 8.47 31.96
C ILE A 179 -1.49 6.99 31.95
N GLY A 180 -2.62 6.60 32.55
CA GLY A 180 -3.07 5.22 32.63
C GLY A 180 -2.04 4.29 33.29
N GLY A 181 -1.26 4.78 34.25
CA GLY A 181 -0.24 3.97 34.96
C GLY A 181 1.08 3.73 34.20
N ILE A 182 1.25 4.28 32.99
CA ILE A 182 2.49 4.18 32.20
C ILE A 182 3.14 5.55 32.01
N ASN A 183 4.47 5.59 31.94
CA ASN A 183 5.21 6.82 31.64
C ASN A 183 5.22 7.03 30.12
N ILE A 184 4.58 8.09 29.66
CA ILE A 184 4.54 8.49 28.25
C ILE A 184 5.62 9.53 28.01
N HIS A 185 6.51 9.27 27.04
CA HIS A 185 7.49 10.25 26.56
C HIS A 185 6.93 11.02 25.38
N PHE A 186 7.23 12.32 25.32
CA PHE A 186 6.85 13.17 24.20
C PHE A 186 7.84 14.32 24.00
N VAL A 187 7.86 14.85 22.78
CA VAL A 187 8.56 16.09 22.41
C VAL A 187 7.51 17.18 22.18
N HIS A 188 7.73 18.37 22.72
CA HIS A 188 6.81 19.49 22.53
C HIS A 188 7.60 20.77 22.25
N ILE A 189 7.44 21.28 21.02
CA ILE A 189 8.09 22.49 20.55
C ILE A 189 7.02 23.54 20.29
N LYS A 190 7.12 24.69 20.96
CA LYS A 190 6.26 25.84 20.70
C LYS A 190 6.95 26.76 19.72
N PRO A 191 6.31 27.15 18.61
CA PRO A 191 6.88 28.14 17.71
C PRO A 191 6.95 29.51 18.38
N ASP A 192 7.98 30.27 18.04
CA ASP A 192 8.10 31.68 18.41
C ASP A 192 7.16 32.53 17.53
N LEU A 193 5.98 32.82 18.07
CA LEU A 193 4.91 33.51 17.34
C LEU A 193 5.30 34.94 16.95
N ASP A 194 6.17 35.59 17.72
CA ASP A 194 6.57 36.96 17.43
C ASP A 194 7.58 37.02 16.28
N LYS A 195 8.49 36.04 16.20
CA LYS A 195 9.33 35.85 14.99
C LYS A 195 8.52 35.50 13.75
N LEU A 196 7.42 34.76 13.90
CA LEU A 196 6.58 34.37 12.77
C LEU A 196 5.74 35.54 12.22
N LYS A 197 5.19 36.39 13.07
CA LYS A 197 4.45 37.59 12.64
C LYS A 197 5.28 38.50 11.74
N GLY A 198 6.54 38.74 12.11
CA GLY A 198 7.46 39.56 11.30
C GLY A 198 7.83 38.95 9.95
N LYS A 199 7.86 37.61 9.84
CA LYS A 199 8.07 36.92 8.55
C LYS A 199 6.82 36.96 7.67
N LEU A 200 5.63 36.77 8.23
CA LEU A 200 4.38 36.77 7.45
C LEU A 200 4.03 38.17 6.91
N SER A 201 4.37 39.25 7.63
CA SER A 201 4.18 40.61 7.12
C SER A 201 5.06 40.93 5.89
N LYS A 202 6.11 40.13 5.62
CA LYS A 202 6.96 40.27 4.43
C LYS A 202 6.33 39.69 3.16
N TYR A 203 5.42 38.72 3.30
CA TYR A 203 4.77 38.04 2.16
C TYR A 203 3.37 38.58 1.82
N ASN A 204 2.75 39.33 2.74
CA ASN A 204 1.44 39.97 2.53
C ASN A 204 1.56 41.41 2.02
N ARG A 205 2.56 41.73 1.20
CA ARG A 205 2.74 43.06 0.61
C ARG A 205 2.82 42.99 -0.91
#